data_AF-A0A1R2BLF0-F1
#
_entry.id   AF-A0A1R2BLF0-F1
#
_cell.length_a   1.000
_cell.length_b   1.000
_cell.length_c   1.000
_cell.angle_alpha   90.00
_cell.angle_beta   90.00
_cell.angle_gamma   90.00
#
_symmetry.space_group_name_H-M   'P 1'
#
loop_
_entity.id
_entity.type
_entity.pdbx_description
1 polymer ?
#
loop_
_entity_poly.entity_id
_entity_poly.type
_entity_poly.pdbx_seq_one_letter_code
_entity_poly.pdbx_strand_id
1 'polypeptide(L)'
;MEPEYTKSGKTKQCLLSESSEKQFTNILKNLTFERKKIFEAMVFAIKNSDCALKVVEMIEEFSEDKLGGLYVISDILYNCNKVNIEYSWSYLPLIESRLPLYLEKLKNSAEALNVINIWETWGIFDTKYLKGLKSIVDEKPSQNSLLVIKYKEILNYCDDYFIKNKCKEFGQRTDGHKEQQILRISYFLNYIIASWGIKDDWVYVEVQSSGTKPENILEKVDKIIDMLTGTGIQGEELDALSIQAIKKHLNKYPEVYICQHS
;
A
#
# COMPACT_ATOMS: atom_id res chain seq x y z
N MET A 1 -38.33 -11.80 8.47
CA MET A 1 -37.85 -12.13 7.11
C MET A 1 -36.35 -12.17 7.19
N GLU A 2 -35.77 -13.37 7.14
CA GLU A 2 -34.32 -13.56 7.11
C GLU A 2 -33.78 -13.24 5.70
N PRO A 3 -32.55 -12.72 5.56
CA PRO A 3 -31.96 -12.46 4.25
C PRO A 3 -31.57 -13.77 3.56
N GLU A 4 -32.11 -14.01 2.36
CA GLU A 4 -31.71 -15.11 1.49
C GLU A 4 -30.31 -14.90 0.92
N TYR A 5 -29.37 -15.78 1.29
CA TYR A 5 -28.07 -15.90 0.64
C TYR A 5 -28.19 -16.77 -0.61
N THR A 6 -27.89 -16.22 -1.79
CA THR A 6 -27.81 -17.01 -3.03
C THR A 6 -26.51 -17.81 -3.08
N LYS A 7 -26.59 -19.06 -3.57
CA LYS A 7 -25.51 -20.08 -3.61
C LYS A 7 -24.29 -19.74 -4.50
N SER A 8 -24.19 -18.52 -5.01
CA SER A 8 -22.97 -18.00 -5.63
C SER A 8 -22.57 -16.77 -4.82
N GLY A 9 -21.41 -16.75 -4.19
CA GLY A 9 -20.92 -15.65 -3.33
C GLY A 9 -20.70 -14.28 -4.02
N LYS A 10 -21.52 -13.95 -5.02
CA LYS A 10 -21.68 -12.60 -5.56
C LYS A 10 -22.66 -11.88 -4.64
N THR A 11 -22.15 -10.93 -3.87
CA THR A 11 -22.95 -9.89 -3.22
C THR A 11 -23.99 -9.39 -4.22
N LYS A 12 -25.27 -9.45 -3.85
CA LYS A 12 -26.36 -8.84 -4.62
C LYS A 12 -25.94 -7.38 -4.82
N GLN A 13 -25.64 -7.00 -6.06
CA GLN A 13 -25.14 -5.67 -6.36
C GLN A 13 -26.27 -4.69 -6.04
N CYS A 14 -26.23 -4.08 -4.85
CA CYS A 14 -27.13 -3.02 -4.47
C CYS A 14 -26.95 -1.87 -5.48
N LEU A 15 -28.06 -1.38 -6.02
CA LEU A 15 -28.07 -0.27 -6.97
C LEU A 15 -28.56 0.97 -6.22
N LEU A 16 -27.74 2.01 -6.17
CA LEU A 16 -28.19 3.32 -5.72
C LEU A 16 -29.28 3.84 -6.67
N SER A 17 -30.30 4.50 -6.13
CA SER A 17 -31.28 5.18 -6.97
C SER A 17 -30.61 6.30 -7.77
N GLU A 18 -31.11 6.62 -8.97
CA GLU A 18 -30.58 7.74 -9.75
C GLU A 18 -30.56 9.07 -8.97
N SER A 19 -31.56 9.27 -8.10
CA SER A 19 -31.62 10.47 -7.26
C SER A 19 -30.50 10.47 -6.21
N SER A 20 -30.24 9.32 -5.58
CA SER A 20 -29.15 9.15 -4.61
C SER A 20 -27.79 9.32 -5.27
N GLU A 21 -27.61 8.79 -6.48
CA GLU A 21 -26.37 8.97 -7.25
C GLU A 21 -26.14 10.45 -7.60
N LYS A 22 -27.16 11.15 -8.08
CA LYS A 22 -27.07 12.60 -8.36
C LYS A 22 -26.75 13.40 -7.10
N GLN A 23 -27.41 13.07 -5.99
CA GLN A 23 -27.15 13.71 -4.70
C GLN A 23 -25.68 13.52 -4.28
N PHE A 24 -25.19 12.29 -4.29
CA PHE A 24 -23.82 12.01 -3.84
C PHE A 24 -22.77 12.60 -4.78
N THR A 25 -23.01 12.52 -6.09
CA THR A 25 -22.17 13.20 -7.09
C THR A 25 -22.06 14.69 -6.80
N ASN A 26 -23.17 15.36 -6.46
CA ASN A 26 -23.15 16.77 -6.10
C ASN A 26 -22.38 17.05 -4.81
N ILE A 27 -22.49 16.17 -3.79
CA ILE A 27 -21.69 16.27 -2.56
C ILE A 27 -20.20 16.16 -2.89
N LEU A 28 -19.80 15.18 -3.71
CA LEU A 28 -18.40 14.92 -4.06
C LEU A 28 -17.78 15.99 -4.96
N LYS A 29 -18.55 16.57 -5.90
CA LYS A 29 -18.09 17.68 -6.74
C LYS A 29 -17.87 18.97 -5.96
N ASN A 30 -18.65 19.19 -4.90
CA ASN A 30 -18.53 20.37 -4.03
C ASN A 30 -17.76 20.06 -2.73
N LEU A 31 -16.95 19.00 -2.73
CA LEU A 31 -16.18 18.58 -1.57
C LEU A 31 -15.05 19.59 -1.32
N THR A 32 -14.86 19.95 -0.05
CA THR A 32 -13.76 20.79 0.43
C THR A 32 -13.16 20.15 1.68
N PHE A 33 -12.05 20.70 2.20
CA PHE A 33 -11.46 20.26 3.45
C PHE A 33 -12.26 20.66 4.70
N GLU A 34 -13.41 21.33 4.55
CA GLU A 34 -14.27 21.65 5.68
C GLU A 34 -14.81 20.36 6.31
N ARG A 35 -14.65 20.22 7.63
CA ARG A 35 -15.12 19.04 8.37
C ARG A 35 -16.58 18.71 8.09
N LYS A 36 -17.43 19.74 7.92
CA LYS A 36 -18.86 19.59 7.61
C LYS A 36 -19.09 18.90 6.27
N LYS A 37 -18.31 19.23 5.24
CA LYS A 37 -18.43 18.65 3.89
C LYS A 37 -17.94 17.21 3.86
N ILE A 38 -16.80 16.93 4.50
CA ILE A 38 -16.30 15.55 4.67
C ILE A 38 -17.31 14.71 5.46
N PHE A 39 -17.87 15.25 6.55
CA PHE A 39 -18.87 14.58 7.36
C PHE A 39 -20.15 14.26 6.58
N GLU A 40 -20.65 15.21 5.79
CA GLU A 40 -21.82 15.02 4.93
C GLU A 40 -21.62 13.85 3.94
N ALA A 41 -20.46 13.79 3.28
CA ALA A 41 -20.11 12.71 2.37
C ALA A 41 -19.98 11.36 3.09
N MET A 42 -19.32 11.32 4.26
CA MET A 42 -19.21 10.09 5.06
C MET A 42 -20.58 9.61 5.53
N VAL A 43 -21.45 10.48 6.02
CA VAL A 43 -22.80 10.10 6.46
C VAL A 43 -23.61 9.51 5.30
N PHE A 44 -23.48 10.06 4.09
CA PHE A 44 -24.09 9.46 2.91
C PHE A 44 -23.56 8.03 2.69
N ALA A 45 -22.23 7.84 2.71
CA ALA A 45 -21.62 6.52 2.52
C ALA A 45 -22.13 5.50 3.57
N ILE A 46 -22.05 5.85 4.85
CA ILE A 46 -22.49 4.96 5.94
C ILE A 46 -23.97 4.59 5.84
N LYS A 47 -24.84 5.51 5.39
CA LYS A 47 -26.28 5.22 5.19
C LYS A 47 -26.57 4.30 4.01
N ASN A 48 -25.64 4.16 3.07
CA ASN A 48 -25.78 3.35 1.86
C ASN A 48 -24.67 2.27 1.83
N SER A 49 -24.37 1.69 2.99
CA SER A 49 -23.32 0.67 3.17
C SER A 49 -23.63 -0.64 2.45
N ASP A 50 -24.90 -0.95 2.22
CA ASP A 50 -25.36 -2.05 1.36
C ASP A 50 -24.91 -1.89 -0.10
N CYS A 51 -24.66 -0.64 -0.52
CA CYS A 51 -24.18 -0.21 -1.82
C CYS A 51 -22.68 0.20 -1.82
N ALA A 52 -21.87 -0.33 -0.88
CA ALA A 52 -20.48 0.07 -0.64
C ALA A 52 -19.60 0.15 -1.91
N LEU A 53 -19.66 -0.85 -2.80
CA LEU A 53 -18.87 -0.86 -4.04
C LEU A 53 -19.14 0.38 -4.89
N LYS A 54 -20.42 0.68 -5.14
CA LYS A 54 -20.82 1.84 -5.96
C LYS A 54 -20.43 3.15 -5.27
N VAL A 55 -20.59 3.23 -3.94
CA VAL A 55 -20.17 4.41 -3.16
C VAL A 55 -18.67 4.66 -3.30
N VAL A 56 -17.82 3.63 -3.16
CA VAL A 56 -16.37 3.75 -3.31
C VAL A 56 -16.00 4.18 -4.74
N GLU A 57 -16.60 3.57 -5.75
CA GLU A 57 -16.38 3.95 -7.17
C GLU A 57 -16.73 5.42 -7.41
N MET A 58 -17.84 5.90 -6.84
CA MET A 58 -18.26 7.30 -6.98
C MET A 58 -17.28 8.27 -6.30
N ILE A 59 -16.75 7.94 -5.11
CA ILE A 59 -15.73 8.77 -4.45
C ILE A 59 -14.49 8.87 -5.35
N GLU A 60 -14.06 7.77 -5.95
CA GLU A 60 -12.86 7.75 -6.80
C GLU A 60 -13.01 8.57 -8.09
N GLU A 61 -14.19 8.46 -8.70
CA GLU A 61 -14.53 9.07 -9.97
C GLU A 61 -14.84 10.57 -9.80
N PHE A 62 -15.75 10.91 -8.90
CA PHE A 62 -16.40 12.22 -8.85
C PHE A 62 -15.85 13.21 -7.81
N SER A 63 -14.97 12.79 -6.90
CA SER A 63 -14.29 13.76 -6.03
C SER A 63 -13.33 14.60 -6.88
N GLU A 64 -13.62 15.89 -7.07
CA GLU A 64 -12.72 16.78 -7.81
C GLU A 64 -11.42 17.00 -7.03
N ASP A 65 -11.55 17.22 -5.72
CA ASP A 65 -10.43 17.22 -4.78
C ASP A 65 -10.15 15.78 -4.29
N LYS A 66 -9.04 15.20 -4.77
CA LYS A 66 -8.63 13.83 -4.39
C LYS A 66 -8.15 13.72 -2.95
N LEU A 67 -7.62 14.79 -2.36
CA LEU A 67 -7.25 14.78 -0.95
C LEU A 67 -8.50 14.85 -0.08
N GLY A 68 -9.50 15.63 -0.49
CA GLY A 68 -10.82 15.66 0.14
C GLY A 68 -11.49 14.29 0.11
N GLY A 69 -11.45 13.61 -1.04
CA GLY A 69 -11.97 12.24 -1.16
C GLY A 69 -11.20 11.24 -0.29
N LEU A 70 -9.88 11.40 -0.12
CA LEU A 70 -9.09 10.60 0.83
C LEU A 70 -9.54 10.80 2.28
N TYR A 71 -9.88 12.03 2.68
CA TYR A 71 -10.44 12.29 4.02
C TYR A 71 -11.80 11.62 4.21
N VAL A 72 -12.66 11.60 3.19
CA VAL A 72 -13.93 10.85 3.24
C VAL A 72 -13.67 9.35 3.39
N ILE A 73 -12.73 8.78 2.63
CA ILE A 73 -12.32 7.38 2.74
C ILE A 73 -11.83 7.08 4.17
N SER A 74 -10.96 7.93 4.72
CA SER A 74 -10.41 7.78 6.07
C SER A 74 -11.52 7.77 7.14
N ASP A 75 -12.47 8.70 7.01
CA ASP A 75 -13.63 8.81 7.90
C ASP A 75 -14.54 7.56 7.81
N ILE A 76 -14.77 7.03 6.60
CA ILE A 76 -15.51 5.78 6.41
C ILE A 76 -14.78 4.63 7.11
N LEU A 77 -13.48 4.46 6.85
CA LEU A 77 -12.67 3.38 7.44
C LEU A 77 -12.68 3.43 8.97
N TYR A 78 -12.49 4.61 9.56
CA TYR A 78 -12.53 4.80 11.01
C TYR A 78 -13.87 4.40 11.62
N ASN A 79 -14.98 4.85 11.02
CA ASN A 79 -16.31 4.59 11.56
C ASN A 79 -16.75 3.14 11.35
N CYS A 80 -16.48 2.55 10.19
CA CYS A 80 -16.78 1.15 9.91
C CYS A 80 -15.98 0.19 10.81
N ASN A 81 -14.76 0.57 11.21
CA ASN A 81 -13.94 -0.25 12.11
C ASN A 81 -14.38 -0.13 13.59
N LYS A 82 -15.02 0.98 13.98
CA LYS A 82 -15.42 1.22 15.38
C LYS A 82 -16.89 0.95 15.70
N VAL A 83 -17.77 1.08 14.72
CA VAL A 83 -19.22 0.99 14.92
C VAL A 83 -19.77 -0.17 14.13
N ASN A 84 -20.53 -1.04 14.80
CA ASN A 84 -21.22 -2.15 14.16
C ASN A 84 -22.46 -1.63 13.41
N ILE A 85 -22.26 -1.25 12.15
CA ILE A 85 -23.29 -0.78 11.23
C ILE A 85 -23.55 -1.89 10.22
N GLU A 86 -24.81 -2.10 9.84
CA GLU A 86 -25.16 -3.12 8.87
C GLU A 86 -24.38 -2.91 7.55
N TYR A 87 -23.83 -3.99 7.00
CA TYR A 87 -23.02 -4.01 5.77
C TYR A 87 -21.73 -3.15 5.75
N SER A 88 -21.39 -2.41 6.82
CA SER A 88 -20.22 -1.52 6.84
C SER A 88 -18.88 -2.27 6.72
N TRP A 89 -18.87 -3.55 7.13
CA TRP A 89 -17.73 -4.47 6.98
C TRP A 89 -17.28 -4.66 5.53
N SER A 90 -18.15 -4.37 4.55
CA SER A 90 -17.82 -4.49 3.13
C SER A 90 -16.88 -3.39 2.63
N TYR A 91 -16.82 -2.23 3.30
CA TYR A 91 -15.99 -1.11 2.86
C TYR A 91 -14.49 -1.39 2.93
N LEU A 92 -14.00 -1.98 4.03
CA LEU A 92 -12.57 -2.18 4.26
C LEU A 92 -11.89 -2.94 3.11
N PRO A 93 -12.29 -4.17 2.75
CA PRO A 93 -11.63 -4.92 1.67
C PRO A 93 -11.79 -4.25 0.30
N LEU A 94 -12.90 -3.54 0.06
CA LEU A 94 -13.11 -2.80 -1.18
C LEU A 94 -12.13 -1.62 -1.29
N ILE A 95 -12.05 -0.79 -0.24
CA ILE A 95 -11.15 0.35 -0.17
C ILE A 95 -9.69 -0.12 -0.24
N GLU A 96 -9.31 -1.13 0.54
CA GLU A 96 -7.95 -1.71 0.55
C GLU A 96 -7.48 -2.10 -0.85
N SER A 97 -8.35 -2.73 -1.65
CA SER A 97 -8.00 -3.17 -3.01
C SER A 97 -7.80 -2.01 -4.01
N ARG A 98 -8.33 -0.81 -3.72
CA ARG A 98 -8.36 0.32 -4.66
C ARG A 98 -7.50 1.51 -4.22
N LEU A 99 -7.16 1.60 -2.93
CA LEU A 99 -6.27 2.61 -2.36
C LEU A 99 -4.96 2.80 -3.16
N PRO A 100 -4.24 1.75 -3.59
CA PRO A 100 -2.99 1.94 -4.33
C PRO A 100 -3.17 2.76 -5.62
N LEU A 101 -4.25 2.51 -6.36
CA LEU A 101 -4.58 3.27 -7.58
C LEU A 101 -5.02 4.70 -7.25
N TYR A 102 -5.79 4.88 -6.17
CA TYR A 102 -6.26 6.19 -5.77
C TYR A 102 -5.11 7.10 -5.32
N LEU A 103 -4.18 6.59 -4.52
CA LEU A 103 -3.04 7.33 -3.99
C LEU A 103 -2.01 7.75 -5.05
N GLU A 104 -1.96 7.10 -6.21
CA GLU A 104 -1.15 7.58 -7.33
C GLU A 104 -1.54 8.99 -7.81
N LYS A 105 -2.78 9.41 -7.54
CA LYS A 105 -3.29 10.77 -7.84
C LYS A 105 -2.85 11.81 -6.81
N LEU A 106 -2.21 11.38 -5.72
CA LEU A 106 -1.81 12.19 -4.56
C LEU A 106 -0.30 12.15 -4.30
N LYS A 107 0.50 11.88 -5.32
CA LYS A 107 1.97 11.86 -5.20
C LYS A 107 2.51 13.18 -4.65
N ASN A 108 3.52 13.07 -3.81
CA ASN A 108 4.18 14.16 -3.10
C ASN A 108 3.25 14.96 -2.16
N SER A 109 2.09 14.41 -1.76
CA SER A 109 1.22 15.04 -0.77
C SER A 109 1.59 14.62 0.65
N ALA A 110 2.10 15.59 1.42
CA ALA A 110 2.39 15.41 2.84
C ALA A 110 1.11 15.11 3.64
N GLU A 111 -0.02 15.67 3.24
CA GLU A 111 -1.33 15.44 3.84
C GLU A 111 -1.80 14.00 3.63
N ALA A 112 -1.62 13.45 2.44
CA ALA A 112 -1.92 12.04 2.18
C ALA A 112 -1.04 11.10 3.02
N LEU A 113 0.27 11.41 3.17
CA LEU A 113 1.16 10.68 4.07
C LEU A 113 0.68 10.75 5.53
N ASN A 114 0.22 11.93 5.98
CA ASN A 114 -0.33 12.09 7.32
C ASN A 114 -1.58 11.23 7.54
N VAL A 115 -2.47 11.11 6.55
CA VAL A 115 -3.63 10.21 6.64
C VAL A 115 -3.19 8.76 6.79
N ILE A 116 -2.18 8.31 6.03
CA ILE A 116 -1.68 6.94 6.12
C ILE A 116 -1.04 6.67 7.50
N ASN A 117 -0.31 7.63 8.06
CA ASN A 117 0.26 7.55 9.42
C ASN A 117 -0.83 7.45 10.51
N ILE A 118 -1.96 8.13 10.31
CA ILE A 118 -3.11 8.03 11.21
C ILE A 118 -3.71 6.61 11.15
N TRP A 119 -3.81 6.00 9.96
CA TRP A 119 -4.28 4.61 9.83
C TRP A 119 -3.39 3.60 10.53
N GLU A 120 -2.08 3.85 10.56
CA GLU A 120 -1.12 3.06 11.34
C GLU A 120 -1.42 3.14 12.84
N THR A 121 -1.67 4.36 13.34
CA THR A 121 -2.04 4.59 14.75
C THR A 121 -3.35 3.91 15.13
N TRP A 122 -4.30 3.85 14.18
CA TRP A 122 -5.59 3.19 14.38
C TRP A 122 -5.55 1.68 14.18
N GLY A 123 -4.45 1.13 13.66
CA GLY A 123 -4.32 -0.30 13.37
C GLY A 123 -5.34 -0.80 12.33
N ILE A 124 -5.70 0.03 11.34
CA ILE A 124 -6.69 -0.35 10.31
C ILE A 124 -6.12 -1.37 9.32
N PHE A 125 -4.83 -1.22 8.99
CA PHE A 125 -4.13 -2.05 8.02
C PHE A 125 -2.80 -2.55 8.59
N ASP A 126 -2.29 -3.64 8.03
CA ASP A 126 -0.96 -4.15 8.36
C ASP A 126 0.15 -3.14 8.06
N THR A 127 1.16 -3.07 8.91
CA THR A 127 2.30 -2.15 8.78
C THR A 127 3.00 -2.28 7.42
N LYS A 128 3.15 -3.51 6.90
CA LYS A 128 3.78 -3.77 5.61
C LYS A 128 2.97 -3.18 4.45
N TYR A 129 1.65 -3.33 4.48
CA TYR A 129 0.74 -2.73 3.51
C TYR A 129 0.79 -1.19 3.58
N LEU A 130 0.78 -0.61 4.80
CA LEU A 130 0.87 0.84 5.00
C LEU A 130 2.18 1.42 4.47
N LYS A 131 3.32 0.79 4.74
CA LYS A 131 4.62 1.18 4.15
C LYS A 131 4.56 1.18 2.62
N GLY A 132 3.85 0.20 2.05
CA GLY A 132 3.53 0.11 0.64
C GLY A 132 2.78 1.32 0.10
N LEU A 133 1.71 1.73 0.78
CA LEU A 133 0.95 2.93 0.41
C LEU A 133 1.80 4.19 0.52
N LYS A 134 2.61 4.32 1.57
CA LYS A 134 3.53 5.46 1.73
C LYS A 134 4.50 5.55 0.56
N SER A 135 5.05 4.44 0.08
CA SER A 135 5.96 4.43 -1.07
C SER A 135 5.30 4.81 -2.41
N ILE A 136 3.96 4.79 -2.51
CA ILE A 136 3.22 5.25 -3.69
C ILE A 136 3.11 6.77 -3.68
N VAL A 137 2.86 7.34 -2.50
CA VAL A 137 2.66 8.77 -2.28
C VAL A 137 3.99 9.51 -2.24
N ASP A 138 5.04 8.92 -1.66
CA ASP A 138 6.36 9.53 -1.56
C ASP A 138 7.04 9.71 -2.93
N GLU A 139 8.07 10.55 -2.98
CA GLU A 139 8.82 10.80 -4.20
C GLU A 139 9.45 9.50 -4.70
N LYS A 140 9.18 9.17 -5.98
CA LYS A 140 9.75 7.95 -6.56
C LYS A 140 11.25 8.12 -6.73
N PRO A 141 12.06 7.13 -6.32
CA PRO A 141 13.47 7.17 -6.60
C PRO A 141 13.71 7.14 -8.11
N SER A 142 14.85 7.69 -8.52
CA SER A 142 15.29 7.65 -9.91
C SER A 142 15.27 6.21 -10.42
N GLN A 143 14.78 5.99 -11.65
CA GLN A 143 14.88 4.69 -12.32
C GLN A 143 16.33 4.21 -12.47
N ASN A 144 17.28 5.15 -12.41
CA ASN A 144 18.70 4.89 -12.48
C ASN A 144 19.35 4.69 -11.09
N SER A 145 18.56 4.66 -10.01
CA SER A 145 19.05 4.24 -8.70
C SER A 145 19.65 2.84 -8.81
N LEU A 146 20.86 2.68 -8.29
CA LEU A 146 21.59 1.41 -8.35
C LEU A 146 20.79 0.29 -7.67
N LEU A 147 20.13 0.59 -6.55
CA LEU A 147 19.29 -0.35 -5.83
C LEU A 147 18.08 -0.79 -6.65
N VAL A 148 17.41 0.16 -7.31
CA VAL A 148 16.28 -0.15 -8.20
C VAL A 148 16.73 -1.06 -9.33
N ILE A 149 17.89 -0.81 -9.94
CA ILE A 149 18.45 -1.66 -11.00
C ILE A 149 18.72 -3.08 -10.47
N LYS A 150 19.36 -3.19 -9.30
CA LYS A 150 19.72 -4.48 -8.69
C LYS A 150 18.48 -5.30 -8.31
N TYR A 151 17.47 -4.67 -7.72
CA TYR A 151 16.22 -5.37 -7.42
C TYR A 151 15.52 -5.85 -8.68
N LYS A 152 15.50 -5.04 -9.75
CA LYS A 152 14.94 -5.47 -11.04
C LYS A 152 15.66 -6.70 -11.59
N GLU A 153 17.01 -6.72 -11.55
CA GLU A 153 17.80 -7.87 -12.01
C GLU A 153 17.42 -9.16 -11.27
N ILE A 154 17.29 -9.10 -9.95
CA ILE A 154 16.91 -10.25 -9.12
C ILE A 154 15.46 -10.68 -9.38
N LEU A 155 14.54 -9.72 -9.38
CA LEU A 155 13.11 -9.99 -9.50
C LEU A 155 12.73 -10.53 -10.89
N ASN A 156 13.54 -10.27 -11.91
CA ASN A 156 13.35 -10.85 -13.25
C ASN A 156 13.41 -12.38 -13.26
N TYR A 157 14.13 -13.00 -12.33
CA TYR A 157 14.21 -14.46 -12.18
C TYR A 157 12.98 -15.09 -11.50
N CYS A 158 12.08 -14.29 -10.94
CA CYS A 158 10.88 -14.78 -10.26
C CYS A 158 9.79 -15.14 -11.27
N ASP A 159 8.85 -16.01 -10.92
CA ASP A 159 7.64 -16.21 -11.72
C ASP A 159 6.59 -15.10 -11.48
N ASP A 160 5.58 -15.03 -12.35
CA ASP A 160 4.52 -14.02 -12.29
C ASP A 160 3.65 -14.14 -11.03
N TYR A 161 3.50 -15.36 -10.50
CA TYR A 161 2.71 -15.61 -9.30
C TYR A 161 3.37 -14.98 -8.07
N PHE A 162 4.68 -15.18 -7.93
CA PHE A 162 5.50 -14.58 -6.89
C PHE A 162 5.44 -13.06 -6.95
N ILE A 163 5.69 -12.47 -8.13
CA ILE A 163 5.67 -11.00 -8.31
C ILE A 163 4.30 -10.43 -7.95
N LYS A 164 3.22 -11.07 -8.41
CA LYS A 164 1.86 -10.61 -8.11
C LYS A 164 1.53 -10.67 -6.62
N ASN A 165 1.94 -11.74 -5.93
CA ASN A 165 1.73 -11.87 -4.49
C ASN A 165 2.51 -10.81 -3.70
N LYS A 166 3.76 -10.56 -4.08
CA LYS A 166 4.59 -9.51 -3.45
C LYS A 166 4.02 -8.12 -3.64
N CYS A 167 3.49 -7.81 -4.83
CA CYS A 167 2.77 -6.56 -5.03
C CYS A 167 1.62 -6.41 -4.01
N LYS A 168 0.77 -7.43 -3.84
CA LYS A 168 -0.35 -7.36 -2.87
C LYS A 168 0.12 -7.14 -1.44
N GLU A 169 1.11 -7.94 -1.04
CA GLU A 169 1.69 -7.89 0.31
C GLU A 169 2.28 -6.52 0.63
N PHE A 170 2.92 -5.87 -0.35
CA PHE A 170 3.48 -4.53 -0.23
C PHE A 170 2.49 -3.41 -0.58
N GLY A 171 1.18 -3.67 -0.55
CA GLY A 171 0.16 -2.66 -0.85
C GLY A 171 0.31 -2.01 -2.24
N GLN A 172 0.94 -2.71 -3.18
CA GLN A 172 1.14 -2.27 -4.56
C GLN A 172 0.07 -2.81 -5.49
N ARG A 173 -0.09 -2.13 -6.62
CA ARG A 173 -0.96 -2.59 -7.69
C ARG A 173 -0.42 -3.85 -8.39
N THR A 174 -1.33 -4.76 -8.69
CA THR A 174 -1.06 -6.03 -9.40
C THR A 174 -1.42 -6.02 -10.88
N ASP A 175 -1.90 -4.89 -11.41
CA ASP A 175 -2.28 -4.77 -12.81
C ASP A 175 -1.07 -4.38 -13.70
N GLY A 176 -1.20 -4.60 -15.00
CA GLY A 176 -0.11 -4.37 -15.95
C GLY A 176 0.87 -5.53 -16.08
N HIS A 177 1.89 -5.35 -16.91
CA HIS A 177 2.88 -6.38 -17.24
C HIS A 177 3.84 -6.64 -16.08
N LYS A 178 4.50 -7.81 -16.10
CA LYS A 178 5.46 -8.23 -15.08
C LYS A 178 6.54 -7.18 -14.83
N GLU A 179 7.07 -6.52 -15.87
CA GLU A 179 8.10 -5.48 -15.67
C GLU A 179 7.59 -4.29 -14.86
N GLN A 180 6.31 -3.91 -15.04
CA GLN A 180 5.70 -2.82 -14.29
C GLN A 180 5.53 -3.19 -12.81
N GLN A 181 5.17 -4.44 -12.53
CA GLN A 181 5.04 -4.97 -11.17
C GLN A 181 6.40 -5.07 -10.48
N ILE A 182 7.42 -5.60 -11.17
CA ILE A 182 8.81 -5.63 -10.70
C ILE A 182 9.31 -4.23 -10.35
N LEU A 183 9.00 -3.23 -11.19
CA LEU A 183 9.41 -1.86 -10.95
C LEU A 183 8.76 -1.29 -9.67
N ARG A 184 7.47 -1.56 -9.43
CA ARG A 184 6.78 -1.15 -8.19
C ARG A 184 7.40 -1.77 -6.95
N ILE A 185 7.69 -3.08 -7.00
CA ILE A 185 8.38 -3.76 -5.89
C ILE A 185 9.76 -3.13 -5.66
N SER A 186 10.52 -2.90 -6.73
CA SER A 186 11.87 -2.31 -6.63
C SER A 186 11.86 -0.91 -6.00
N TYR A 187 10.86 -0.09 -6.34
CA TYR A 187 10.67 1.22 -5.70
C TYR A 187 10.26 1.12 -4.23
N PHE A 188 9.37 0.20 -3.89
CA PHE A 188 9.01 -0.05 -2.50
C PHE A 188 10.24 -0.46 -1.67
N LEU A 189 11.07 -1.37 -2.17
CA LEU A 189 12.29 -1.79 -1.49
C LEU A 189 13.28 -0.65 -1.31
N ASN A 190 13.44 0.18 -2.34
CA ASN A 190 14.25 1.38 -2.24
C ASN A 190 13.70 2.36 -1.19
N TYR A 191 12.38 2.57 -1.15
CA TYR A 191 11.73 3.41 -0.16
C TYR A 191 12.00 2.92 1.27
N ILE A 192 11.92 1.61 1.52
CA ILE A 192 12.24 1.04 2.84
C ILE A 192 13.70 1.34 3.22
N ILE A 193 14.65 1.11 2.31
CA ILE A 193 16.08 1.35 2.58
C ILE A 193 16.37 2.84 2.78
N ALA A 194 15.77 3.71 1.96
CA ALA A 194 15.93 5.15 2.11
C ALA A 194 15.35 5.66 3.44
N SER A 195 14.22 5.10 3.89
CA SER A 195 13.59 5.44 5.19
C SER A 195 14.47 5.12 6.40
N TRP A 196 15.51 4.32 6.19
CA TRP A 196 16.49 3.92 7.18
C TRP A 196 17.77 4.78 7.16
N GLY A 197 17.83 5.78 6.29
CA GLY A 197 19.02 6.61 6.09
C GLY A 197 20.17 5.89 5.40
N ILE A 198 19.93 4.70 4.82
CA ILE A 198 20.92 3.96 4.04
C ILE A 198 20.96 4.56 2.63
N LYS A 199 22.16 4.97 2.20
CA LYS A 199 22.37 5.55 0.87
C LYS A 199 22.44 4.47 -0.21
N ASP A 200 22.09 4.83 -1.44
CA ASP A 200 22.05 3.95 -2.61
C ASP A 200 23.37 3.21 -2.89
N ASP A 201 24.51 3.77 -2.49
CA ASP A 201 25.85 3.22 -2.66
C ASP A 201 26.26 2.23 -1.54
N TRP A 202 25.42 2.02 -0.53
CA TRP A 202 25.77 1.21 0.65
C TRP A 202 25.32 -0.26 0.56
N VAL A 203 24.47 -0.62 -0.39
CA VAL A 203 23.88 -1.97 -0.47
C VAL A 203 24.26 -2.64 -1.79
N TYR A 204 25.01 -3.73 -1.71
CA TYR A 204 25.36 -4.58 -2.84
C TYR A 204 24.65 -5.92 -2.69
N VAL A 205 23.87 -6.30 -3.71
CA VAL A 205 23.34 -7.65 -3.82
C VAL A 205 23.99 -8.29 -5.04
N GLU A 206 24.88 -9.24 -4.81
CA GLU A 206 25.51 -10.04 -5.87
C GLU A 206 24.89 -11.43 -5.92
N VAL A 207 24.11 -11.68 -6.97
CA VAL A 207 23.65 -13.05 -7.22
C VAL A 207 24.79 -13.83 -7.89
N GLN A 208 25.50 -14.66 -7.11
CA GLN A 208 26.43 -15.61 -7.71
C GLN A 208 25.64 -16.68 -8.50
N SER A 209 25.91 -16.73 -9.80
CA SER A 209 25.19 -17.53 -10.80
C SER A 209 25.42 -19.05 -10.72
N SER A 210 26.16 -19.54 -9.72
CA SER A 210 26.50 -20.96 -9.61
C SER A 210 25.45 -21.74 -8.82
N GLY A 211 24.39 -22.18 -9.51
CA GLY A 211 23.56 -23.32 -9.11
C GLY A 211 22.54 -23.09 -7.99
N THR A 212 22.39 -21.86 -7.49
CA THR A 212 21.35 -21.55 -6.50
C THR A 212 20.02 -21.30 -7.20
N LYS A 213 18.99 -22.08 -6.86
CA LYS A 213 17.63 -21.89 -7.42
C LYS A 213 17.12 -20.47 -7.09
N PRO A 214 16.43 -19.78 -8.01
CA PRO A 214 15.81 -18.46 -7.76
C PRO A 214 14.98 -18.41 -6.48
N GLU A 215 14.26 -19.49 -6.17
CA GLU A 215 13.47 -19.69 -4.94
C GLU A 215 14.28 -19.47 -3.64
N ASN A 216 15.56 -19.89 -3.62
CA ASN A 216 16.43 -19.70 -2.44
C ASN A 216 16.96 -18.27 -2.32
N ILE A 217 17.14 -17.58 -3.45
CA ILE A 217 17.49 -16.15 -3.47
C ILE A 217 16.27 -15.36 -3.00
N LEU A 218 15.07 -15.78 -3.39
CA LEU A 218 13.82 -15.15 -3.00
C LEU A 218 13.48 -15.35 -1.54
N GLU A 219 13.71 -16.53 -0.96
CA GLU A 219 13.54 -16.74 0.48
C GLU A 219 14.53 -15.90 1.29
N LYS A 220 15.73 -15.66 0.75
CA LYS A 220 16.74 -14.79 1.37
C LYS A 220 16.38 -13.31 1.23
N VAL A 221 15.94 -12.88 0.05
CA VAL A 221 15.44 -11.53 -0.19
C VAL A 221 14.18 -11.28 0.64
N ASP A 222 13.27 -12.25 0.77
CA ASP A 222 12.10 -12.18 1.65
C ASP A 222 12.50 -12.10 3.11
N LYS A 223 13.46 -12.90 3.58
CA LYS A 223 13.99 -12.77 4.95
C LYS A 223 14.62 -11.41 5.20
N ILE A 224 15.34 -10.87 4.21
CA ILE A 224 15.86 -9.52 4.27
C ILE A 224 14.70 -8.55 4.34
N ILE A 225 13.75 -8.58 3.41
CA ILE A 225 12.58 -7.70 3.37
C ILE A 225 11.75 -7.81 4.66
N ASP A 226 11.54 -9.00 5.20
CA ASP A 226 10.83 -9.24 6.46
C ASP A 226 11.62 -8.67 7.65
N MET A 227 12.94 -8.80 7.66
CA MET A 227 13.79 -8.06 8.60
C MET A 227 13.63 -6.55 8.41
N LEU A 228 13.62 -6.07 7.16
CA LEU A 228 13.52 -4.64 6.84
C LEU A 228 12.13 -4.05 7.15
N THR A 229 11.09 -4.87 7.06
CA THR A 229 9.70 -4.42 7.16
C THR A 229 9.06 -4.76 8.49
N GLY A 230 9.54 -5.80 9.20
CA GLY A 230 8.90 -6.41 10.37
C GLY A 230 9.61 -6.23 11.72
N THR A 231 10.86 -5.77 11.77
CA THR A 231 11.47 -5.40 13.06
C THR A 231 11.07 -3.98 13.44
N GLY A 232 10.61 -3.77 14.66
CA GLY A 232 10.23 -2.49 15.26
C GLY A 232 11.40 -1.53 15.46
N ILE A 233 12.28 -1.38 14.46
CA ILE A 233 13.27 -0.30 14.38
C ILE A 233 12.49 0.95 13.98
N GLN A 234 11.79 1.53 14.96
CA GLN A 234 11.19 2.85 14.83
C GLN A 234 12.30 3.90 14.88
N GLY A 235 12.55 4.55 13.74
CA GLY A 235 12.80 6.00 13.62
C GLY A 235 13.92 6.68 14.43
N GLU A 236 14.60 6.03 15.34
CA GLU A 236 15.83 6.52 15.96
C GLU A 236 16.98 5.85 15.23
N GLU A 237 17.99 6.67 14.88
CA GLU A 237 19.17 6.30 14.09
C GLU A 237 19.49 4.81 14.16
N LEU A 238 19.54 4.13 13.01
CA LEU A 238 20.18 2.82 12.92
C LEU A 238 21.60 2.98 13.45
N ASP A 239 21.75 2.74 14.75
CA ASP A 239 23.01 2.87 15.43
C ASP A 239 24.00 1.90 14.78
N ALA A 240 25.29 2.16 14.94
CA ALA A 240 26.32 1.31 14.36
C ALA A 240 26.11 -0.17 14.73
N LEU A 241 25.46 -0.46 15.87
CA LEU A 241 25.10 -1.79 16.34
C LEU A 241 23.99 -2.45 15.51
N SER A 242 22.96 -1.71 15.10
CA SER A 242 21.88 -2.20 14.26
C SER A 242 22.36 -2.48 12.83
N ILE A 243 23.22 -1.61 12.29
CA ILE A 243 23.93 -1.88 11.02
C ILE A 243 24.83 -3.11 11.17
N GLN A 244 25.54 -3.26 12.28
CA GLN A 244 26.40 -4.40 12.54
C GLN A 244 25.60 -5.70 12.77
N ALA A 245 24.40 -5.63 13.33
CA ALA A 245 23.48 -6.75 13.49
C ALA A 245 22.92 -7.20 12.14
N ILE A 246 22.54 -6.26 11.27
CA ILE A 246 22.16 -6.53 9.88
C ILE A 246 23.35 -7.15 9.14
N LYS A 247 24.55 -6.55 9.21
CA LYS A 247 25.79 -7.11 8.62
C LYS A 247 26.08 -8.53 9.12
N LYS A 248 25.98 -8.78 10.44
CA LYS A 248 26.21 -10.09 11.06
C LYS A 248 25.18 -11.13 10.61
N HIS A 249 23.94 -10.72 10.39
CA HIS A 249 22.89 -11.61 9.88
C HIS A 249 23.08 -11.89 8.39
N LEU A 250 23.41 -10.87 7.60
CA LEU A 250 23.73 -10.99 6.18
C LEU A 250 24.99 -11.82 5.94
N ASN A 251 25.98 -11.83 6.84
CA ASN A 251 27.13 -12.72 6.77
C ASN A 251 26.78 -14.23 6.80
N LYS A 252 25.53 -14.60 7.15
CA LYS A 252 25.02 -15.98 6.99
C LYS A 252 24.66 -16.32 5.54
N TYR A 253 24.64 -15.31 4.67
CA TYR A 253 24.31 -15.34 3.25
C TYR A 253 25.49 -14.73 2.49
N PRO A 254 26.57 -15.50 2.21
CA PRO A 254 27.82 -14.97 1.66
C PRO A 254 27.66 -14.26 0.30
N GLU A 255 26.54 -14.49 -0.38
CA GLU A 255 26.09 -13.80 -1.60
C GLU A 255 25.44 -12.41 -1.38
N VAL A 256 25.21 -11.95 -0.14
CA VAL A 256 24.62 -10.62 0.13
C VAL A 256 25.46 -9.87 1.15
N TYR A 257 25.99 -8.70 0.78
CA TYR A 257 26.79 -7.87 1.69
C TYR A 257 26.46 -6.38 1.59
N ILE A 258 26.32 -5.74 2.75
CA ILE A 258 26.21 -4.28 2.87
C ILE A 258 27.62 -3.73 3.08
N CYS A 259 28.14 -3.02 2.10
CA CYS A 259 29.43 -2.34 2.17
C CYS A 259 29.19 -0.85 2.36
N GLN A 260 29.78 -0.25 3.40
CA GLN A 260 29.88 1.21 3.47
C GLN A 260 31.04 1.65 2.58
N HIS A 261 30.80 2.57 1.65
CA HIS A 261 31.90 3.33 1.07
C HIS A 261 32.36 4.36 2.11
N SER A 262 33.66 4.28 2.42
CA SER A 262 34.42 5.22 3.24
C SER A 262 34.62 6.54 2.54
#